data_AF-A0A1C5JT97-F1
#
_entry.id   AF-A0A1C5JT97-F1
#
_cell.length_a   1.000
_cell.length_b   1.000
_cell.length_c   1.000
_cell.angle_alpha   90.00
_cell.angle_beta   90.00
_cell.angle_gamma   90.00
#
_symmetry.space_group_name_H-M   'P 1'
#
loop_
_entity.id
_entity.type
_entity.pdbx_description
1 polymer ?
#
loop_
_entity_poly.entity_id
_entity_poly.type
_entity_poly.pdbx_seq_one_letter_code
_entity_poly.pdbx_strand_id
1 'polypeptide(L)'
;MLTYYVVYRTEAKTEPAGIFVMDVATGAAVLWNHRSRGWSYDPALVVRFLDDPRNVDRYEAVDRVTLQGLTETVTGSPLPDERALKTMLEEGQGSHHAP
;
A
#
# COMPACT_ATOMS: atom_id res chain seq x y z
N MET A 1 -11.69 6.16 -3.80
CA MET A 1 -11.44 5.12 -4.84
C MET A 1 -10.12 4.46 -4.52
N LEU A 2 -10.10 3.14 -4.30
CA LEU A 2 -8.86 2.45 -3.94
C LEU A 2 -7.99 2.16 -5.15
N THR A 3 -6.71 2.50 -5.05
CA THR A 3 -5.66 2.12 -5.98
C THR A 3 -4.66 1.22 -5.25
N TYR A 4 -4.30 0.12 -5.90
CA TYR A 4 -3.46 -0.93 -5.35
C TYR A 4 -2.10 -0.84 -6.02
N TYR A 5 -1.03 -0.75 -5.22
CA TYR A 5 0.33 -0.67 -5.73
C TYR A 5 1.15 -1.84 -5.22
N VAL A 6 1.92 -2.44 -6.13
CA VAL A 6 3.02 -3.32 -5.78
C VAL A 6 4.33 -2.56 -5.98
N VAL A 7 5.25 -2.71 -5.03
CA VAL A 7 6.59 -2.14 -5.06
C VAL A 7 7.59 -3.26 -5.25
N TYR A 8 8.58 -3.02 -6.09
CA TYR A 8 9.63 -3.97 -6.44
C TYR A 8 10.99 -3.51 -5.89
N ARG A 9 11.87 -4.47 -5.59
CA ARG A 9 13.23 -4.14 -5.13
C ARG A 9 14.01 -3.34 -6.16
N THR A 10 13.85 -3.69 -7.44
CA THR A 10 14.60 -3.15 -8.56
C THR A 10 13.67 -2.82 -9.73
N GLU A 11 14.18 -2.04 -10.68
CA GLU A 11 13.48 -1.65 -11.92
C GLU A 11 13.16 -2.85 -12.83
N ALA A 12 13.81 -3.99 -12.62
CA ALA A 12 13.52 -5.23 -13.36
C ALA A 12 12.15 -5.84 -13.01
N LYS A 13 11.52 -5.38 -11.91
CA LYS A 13 10.19 -5.82 -11.44
C LYS A 13 10.01 -7.34 -11.29
N THR A 14 11.09 -8.05 -11.00
CA THR A 14 11.06 -9.52 -10.82
C THR A 14 10.76 -9.94 -9.39
N GLU A 15 11.08 -9.11 -8.40
CA GLU A 15 10.91 -9.41 -6.98
C GLU A 15 10.01 -8.37 -6.30
N PRO A 16 8.72 -8.68 -6.11
CA PRO A 16 7.82 -7.89 -5.28
C PRO A 16 8.36 -7.77 -3.85
N ALA A 17 8.39 -6.55 -3.33
CA ALA A 17 9.02 -6.20 -2.05
C ALA A 17 8.10 -5.45 -1.10
N GLY A 18 7.05 -4.80 -1.61
CA GLY A 18 6.14 -4.01 -0.80
C GLY A 18 4.79 -3.87 -1.47
N ILE A 19 3.79 -3.50 -0.67
CA ILE A 19 2.42 -3.30 -1.13
C ILE A 19 1.86 -2.06 -0.45
N PHE A 20 1.25 -1.18 -1.25
CA PHE A 20 0.49 -0.04 -0.78
C PHE A 20 -0.95 -0.14 -1.26
N VAL A 21 -1.86 0.40 -0.47
CA VAL A 21 -3.24 0.67 -0.86
C VAL A 21 -3.54 2.11 -0.51
N MET A 22 -3.99 2.88 -1.50
CA MET A 22 -4.27 4.30 -1.36
C MET A 22 -5.69 4.59 -1.79
N ASP A 23 -6.43 5.38 -1.01
CA ASP A 23 -7.61 6.06 -1.52
C ASP A 23 -7.17 7.38 -2.19
N VAL A 24 -7.18 7.40 -3.52
CA VAL A 24 -6.74 8.59 -4.28
C VAL A 24 -7.66 9.80 -4.10
N ALA A 25 -8.90 9.60 -3.65
CA ALA A 25 -9.84 10.71 -3.43
C ALA A 25 -9.52 11.49 -2.16
N THR A 26 -8.94 10.82 -1.16
CA THR A 26 -8.63 11.43 0.15
C THR A 26 -7.13 11.57 0.42
N GLY A 27 -6.29 10.90 -0.37
CA GLY A 27 -4.86 10.80 -0.11
C GLY A 27 -4.50 9.88 1.05
N ALA A 28 -5.48 9.19 1.66
CA ALA A 28 -5.23 8.22 2.71
C ALA A 28 -4.55 6.97 2.14
N ALA A 29 -3.59 6.39 2.87
CA ALA A 29 -2.95 5.17 2.43
C ALA A 29 -2.54 4.27 3.60
N VAL A 30 -2.59 2.97 3.32
CA VAL A 30 -2.00 1.91 4.15
C VAL A 30 -0.93 1.18 3.37
N LEU A 31 0.06 0.66 4.08
CA LEU A 31 1.15 -0.12 3.53
C LEU A 31 1.40 -1.37 4.35
N TRP A 32 1.98 -2.38 3.73
CA TRP A 32 2.54 -3.50 4.47
C TRP A 32 3.84 -3.09 5.16
N ASN A 33 3.85 -3.12 6.48
CA ASN A 33 5.02 -2.83 7.30
C ASN A 33 5.72 -4.12 7.69
N HIS A 34 6.86 -4.39 7.05
CA HIS A 34 7.68 -5.58 7.32
C HIS A 34 8.17 -5.67 8.77
N ARG A 35 8.37 -4.54 9.46
CA ARG A 35 8.87 -4.52 10.84
C ARG A 35 7.81 -4.98 11.83
N SER A 36 6.57 -4.52 11.67
CA SER A 36 5.45 -4.95 12.52
C SER A 36 4.74 -6.20 12.00
N ARG A 37 5.09 -6.66 10.78
CA ARG A 37 4.40 -7.76 10.07
C ARG A 37 2.89 -7.51 10.01
N GLY A 38 2.51 -6.29 9.65
CA GLY A 38 1.12 -5.86 9.63
C GLY A 38 0.89 -4.68 8.71
N TRP A 39 -0.39 -4.42 8.43
CA TRP A 39 -0.80 -3.21 7.72
C TRP A 39 -0.67 -1.99 8.62
N SER A 40 -0.14 -0.90 8.08
CA SER A 40 0.07 0.35 8.81
C SER A 40 -0.46 1.52 7.98
N TYR A 41 -1.17 2.43 8.63
CA TYR A 41 -1.58 3.69 8.04
C TYR A 41 -0.39 4.66 8.03
N ASP A 42 0.07 5.04 6.84
CA ASP A 42 1.15 6.01 6.65
C ASP A 42 1.06 6.66 5.25
N PRO A 43 0.10 7.57 5.03
CA PRO A 43 -0.08 8.24 3.75
C PRO A 43 1.13 9.08 3.34
N ALA A 44 1.83 9.69 4.30
CA ALA A 44 2.98 10.54 4.02
C ALA A 44 4.13 9.73 3.39
N LEU A 45 4.40 8.53 3.89
CA LEU A 45 5.42 7.64 3.32
C LEU A 45 5.02 7.16 1.92
N VAL A 46 3.76 6.76 1.72
CA VAL A 46 3.28 6.31 0.40
C VAL A 46 3.37 7.44 -0.64
N VAL A 47 2.87 8.64 -0.32
CA VAL A 47 2.92 9.79 -1.24
C VAL A 47 4.37 10.16 -1.56
N ARG A 48 5.24 10.26 -0.55
CA ARG A 48 6.66 10.55 -0.77
C ARG A 48 7.34 9.48 -1.63
N PHE A 49 6.98 8.22 -1.47
CA PHE A 49 7.55 7.14 -2.28
C PHE A 49 7.13 7.26 -3.75
N LEU A 50 5.84 7.52 -4.00
CA LEU A 50 5.27 7.65 -5.35
C LEU A 50 5.74 8.92 -6.08
N ASP A 51 6.00 10.01 -5.35
CA ASP A 51 6.46 11.28 -5.91
C ASP A 51 7.98 11.31 -6.20
N ASP A 52 8.76 10.40 -5.62
CA ASP A 52 10.20 10.33 -5.85
C ASP A 52 10.51 9.78 -7.26
N PRO A 53 11.11 10.58 -8.18
CA PRO A 53 11.41 10.15 -9.54
C PRO A 53 12.29 8.89 -9.62
N ARG A 54 13.08 8.61 -8.57
CA ARG A 54 13.94 7.42 -8.50
C ARG A 54 13.15 6.12 -8.28
N ASN A 55 11.87 6.21 -7.94
CA ASN A 55 11.02 5.06 -7.69
C ASN A 55 10.01 4.81 -8.81
N VAL A 56 9.91 5.67 -9.82
CA VAL A 56 8.90 5.57 -10.90
C VAL A 56 8.90 4.18 -11.57
N ASP A 57 10.08 3.59 -11.78
CA ASP A 57 10.22 2.27 -12.39
C ASP A 57 10.14 1.11 -11.37
N ARG A 58 9.94 1.42 -10.09
CA ARG A 58 9.96 0.45 -8.97
C ARG A 58 8.58 0.15 -8.41
N TYR A 59 7.51 0.71 -8.97
CA TYR A 59 6.16 0.32 -8.59
C TYR A 59 5.25 0.16 -9.80
N GLU A 60 4.09 -0.44 -9.56
CA GLU A 60 3.03 -0.57 -10.55
C GLU A 60 1.68 -0.48 -9.87
N ALA A 61 0.76 0.28 -10.48
CA ALA A 61 -0.65 0.26 -10.13
C ALA A 61 -1.29 -0.97 -10.77
N VAL A 62 -1.82 -1.87 -9.95
CA VAL A 62 -2.40 -3.14 -10.38
C VAL A 62 -3.87 -3.22 -9.96
N ASP A 63 -4.61 -4.16 -10.54
CA ASP A 63 -5.95 -4.49 -10.07
C ASP A 63 -5.89 -5.30 -8.75
N ARG A 64 -7.05 -5.39 -8.07
CA ARG A 64 -7.18 -6.08 -6.79
C ARG A 64 -6.85 -7.58 -6.88
N VAL A 65 -7.24 -8.25 -7.96
CA VAL A 65 -7.02 -9.70 -8.13
C VAL A 65 -5.53 -9.98 -8.25
N THR A 66 -4.83 -9.18 -9.07
CA THR A 66 -3.37 -9.24 -9.20
C THR A 66 -2.68 -8.97 -7.86
N LEU A 67 -3.07 -7.91 -7.15
CA LEU A 67 -2.48 -7.61 -5.85
C LEU A 67 -2.73 -8.75 -4.85
N GLN A 68 -3.92 -9.33 -4.82
CA GLN A 68 -4.26 -10.44 -3.93
C GLN A 68 -3.36 -11.66 -4.15
N GLY A 69 -3.08 -12.02 -5.40
CA GLY A 69 -2.14 -13.11 -5.72
C GLY A 69 -0.69 -12.82 -5.28
N LEU A 70 -0.27 -11.55 -5.33
CA LEU A 70 1.07 -11.14 -4.88
C LEU A 70 1.17 -10.95 -3.36
N THR A 71 0.06 -10.64 -2.69
CA THR A 71 0.07 -10.27 -1.26
C THR A 71 0.53 -11.42 -0.39
N GLU A 72 0.10 -12.64 -0.67
CA GLU A 72 0.54 -13.81 0.09
C GLU A 72 2.05 -14.07 -0.09
N THR A 73 2.58 -13.82 -1.29
CA THR A 73 4.01 -13.94 -1.58
C THR A 73 4.84 -12.89 -0.84
N VAL A 74 4.36 -11.64 -0.77
CA VAL A 74 5.10 -10.51 -0.15
C VAL A 74 4.97 -10.49 1.37
N THR A 75 3.78 -10.82 1.89
CA THR A 75 3.42 -10.59 3.30
C THR A 75 3.30 -11.87 4.10
N GLY A 76 3.17 -13.03 3.44
CA GLY A 76 2.81 -14.30 4.08
C GLY A 76 1.38 -14.33 4.62
N SER A 77 0.52 -13.41 4.19
CA SER A 77 -0.86 -13.27 4.63
C SER A 77 -1.76 -12.80 3.48
N PRO A 78 -3.09 -13.05 3.55
CA PRO A 78 -4.00 -12.59 2.51
C PRO A 78 -4.17 -11.06 2.54
N LEU A 79 -4.45 -10.47 1.39
CA LEU A 79 -4.88 -9.07 1.29
C LEU A 79 -6.19 -8.88 2.08
N PRO A 80 -6.28 -7.87 2.97
CA PRO A 80 -7.53 -7.56 3.65
C PRO A 80 -8.65 -7.29 2.64
N ASP A 81 -9.88 -7.66 3.02
CA ASP A 81 -11.04 -7.35 2.19
C ASP A 81 -11.21 -5.82 2.02
N GLU A 82 -11.96 -5.40 0.99
CA GLU A 82 -12.10 -3.97 0.71
C GLU A 82 -12.71 -3.19 1.89
N ARG A 83 -13.61 -3.81 2.64
CA ARG A 83 -14.25 -3.18 3.80
C ARG A 83 -13.23 -2.96 4.91
N ALA A 84 -12.39 -3.95 5.21
CA ALA A 84 -11.32 -3.84 6.19
C ALA A 84 -10.30 -2.77 5.79
N LEU A 85 -9.92 -2.69 4.51
CA LEU A 85 -9.02 -1.64 4.01
C LEU A 85 -9.64 -0.24 4.20
N LYS A 86 -10.92 -0.09 3.87
CA LYS A 86 -11.65 1.18 4.08
C LYS A 86 -11.68 1.56 5.57
N THR A 87 -12.00 0.63 6.45
CA THR A 87 -11.98 0.86 7.89
C THR A 87 -10.59 1.29 8.39
N MET A 88 -9.52 0.63 7.97
CA MET A 88 -8.15 1.03 8.35
C MET A 88 -7.80 2.45 7.89
N LEU A 89 -8.23 2.83 6.68
CA LEU A 89 -8.02 4.17 6.13
C LEU A 89 -8.81 5.22 6.93
N GLU A 90 -10.09 4.97 7.21
CA GLU A 90 -10.97 5.85 7.98
C GLU A 90 -10.47 6.05 9.42
N GLU A 91 -10.08 4.96 10.10
CA GLU A 91 -9.52 5.00 11.46
C GLU A 91 -8.21 5.77 11.53
N GLY A 92 -7.32 5.57 10.56
CA GLY A 92 -6.06 6.30 10.45
C GLY A 92 -6.27 7.79 10.22
N GLN A 93 -7.25 8.17 9.40
CA GLN A 93 -7.63 9.56 9.17
C GLN A 93 -8.21 10.21 10.43
N GLY A 94 -9.06 9.50 11.17
CA GLY A 94 -9.64 9.99 12.42
C GLY A 94 -8.61 10.17 13.54
N SER A 95 -7.60 9.28 13.59
CA SER A 95 -6.54 9.32 14.60
C SER A 95 -5.51 10.45 14.37
N HIS A 96 -5.37 10.92 13.12
CA HIS A 96 -4.51 12.05 12.77
C HIS A 96 -5.18 13.42 13.02
N HIS A 97 -6.45 13.41 13.44
CA HIS A 97 -7.25 14.61 13.73
C HIS A 97 -7.50 14.81 15.24
N ALA A 98 -6.70 14.19 16.11
CA ALA A 98 -6.70 14.47 17.54
C ALA A 98 -5.92 15.80 17.80
N PRO A 99 -6.55 16.81 18.44
CA PRO A 99 -5.97 18.13 18.68
C PRO A 99 -4.81 18.14 19.67
#